data_AF-A0A379FIM7-F1
#
_entry.id   AF-A0A379FIM7-F1
#
_cell.length_a   1.000
_cell.length_b   1.000
_cell.length_c   1.000
_cell.angle_alpha   90.00
_cell.angle_beta   90.00
_cell.angle_gamma   90.00
#
_symmetry.space_group_name_H-M   'P 1'
#
loop_
_entity.id
_entity.type
_entity.pdbx_description
1 polymer ?
#
loop_
_entity_poly.entity_id
_entity_poly.type
_entity_poly.pdbx_seq_one_letter_code
_entity_poly.pdbx_strand_id
1 'polypeptide(L)'
;MADNSNTGVIKFSGTVVNTPCNIDQESLEQDVKFGQLSRKSLESGQAAEKEFSIKFTNCNFDEFSKDASGNPVPVKTMNMVFTGQNYADAGKTLLATSTGNTNNLGIAIDGF
;
A
#
# COMPACT_ATOMS: atom_id res chain seq x y z
N MET A 1 -5.90 -50.98 -14.62
CA MET A 1 -6.92 -49.94 -14.36
C MET A 1 -6.23 -48.90 -13.52
N ALA A 2 -6.01 -47.68 -14.06
CA ALA A 2 -5.38 -46.61 -13.28
C ALA A 2 -6.45 -46.05 -12.32
N ASP A 3 -6.16 -46.15 -11.02
CA ASP A 3 -7.05 -45.71 -9.96
C ASP A 3 -6.87 -44.18 -9.82
N ASN A 4 -7.89 -43.40 -10.18
CA ASN A 4 -7.90 -41.94 -10.10
C ASN A 4 -8.06 -41.45 -8.65
N SER A 5 -7.52 -42.18 -7.68
CA SER A 5 -7.80 -42.02 -6.24
C SER A 5 -7.04 -40.87 -5.58
N ASN A 6 -6.17 -40.17 -6.30
CA ASN A 6 -5.50 -38.96 -5.83
C ASN A 6 -5.45 -37.90 -6.95
N THR A 7 -6.46 -37.03 -7.02
CA THR A 7 -6.45 -35.86 -7.91
C THR A 7 -6.40 -34.58 -7.11
N GLY A 8 -5.61 -33.61 -7.58
CA GLY A 8 -5.46 -32.30 -6.96
C GLY A 8 -5.58 -31.21 -8.02
N VAL A 9 -6.02 -30.02 -7.62
CA VAL A 9 -6.15 -28.85 -8.49
C VAL A 9 -5.28 -27.73 -7.95
N ILE A 10 -4.36 -27.22 -8.78
CA ILE A 10 -3.60 -26.01 -8.49
C ILE A 10 -4.22 -24.87 -9.31
N LYS A 11 -4.52 -23.75 -8.66
CA LYS A 11 -5.00 -22.54 -9.31
C LYS A 11 -3.91 -21.48 -9.22
N PHE A 12 -3.58 -20.89 -10.36
CA PHE A 12 -2.69 -19.73 -10.45
C PHE A 12 -3.52 -18.50 -10.76
N SER A 13 -3.28 -17.41 -10.03
CA SER A 13 -3.98 -16.13 -10.21
C SER A 13 -2.99 -14.99 -10.09
N GLY A 14 -3.20 -13.95 -10.89
CA GLY A 14 -2.38 -12.73 -10.87
C GLY A 14 -2.91 -11.71 -11.87
N THR A 15 -2.29 -10.54 -11.90
CA THR A 15 -2.61 -9.47 -12.86
C THR A 15 -1.31 -8.88 -13.40
N VAL A 16 -1.30 -8.59 -14.70
CA VAL A 16 -0.21 -7.87 -15.35
C VAL A 16 -0.71 -6.47 -15.66
N VAL A 17 -0.01 -5.46 -15.18
CA VAL A 17 -0.30 -4.06 -15.44
C VAL A 17 0.89 -3.40 -16.14
N ASN A 18 0.62 -2.32 -16.87
CA ASN A 18 1.68 -1.56 -17.53
C ASN A 18 2.37 -0.64 -16.51
N THR A 19 3.29 -1.18 -15.71
CA THR A 19 4.11 -0.46 -14.73
C THR A 19 5.58 -0.86 -14.86
N PRO A 20 6.52 0.02 -14.47
CA PRO A 20 7.96 -0.26 -14.60
C PRO A 20 8.48 -1.29 -13.59
N CYS A 21 7.74 -1.57 -12.52
CA CYS A 21 8.09 -2.53 -11.48
C CYS A 21 6.95 -3.50 -11.21
N ASN A 22 7.28 -4.68 -10.71
CA ASN A 22 6.32 -5.55 -10.03
C ASN A 22 6.16 -5.09 -8.57
N ILE A 23 4.96 -5.24 -8.03
CA ILE A 23 4.70 -5.05 -6.60
C ILE A 23 4.63 -6.43 -5.96
N ASP A 24 5.39 -6.64 -4.90
CA ASP A 24 5.35 -7.90 -4.14
C ASP A 24 3.92 -8.17 -3.64
N GLN A 25 3.47 -9.43 -3.68
CA GLN A 25 2.09 -9.76 -3.32
C GLN A 25 1.77 -9.35 -1.88
N GLU A 26 2.73 -9.46 -0.96
CA GLU A 26 2.56 -9.03 0.42
C GLU A 26 2.49 -7.52 0.55
N SER A 27 2.94 -6.76 -0.46
CA SER A 27 2.88 -5.30 -0.48
C SER A 27 1.61 -4.75 -1.13
N LEU A 28 0.87 -5.55 -1.90
CA LEU A 28 -0.38 -5.14 -2.56
C LEU A 28 -1.52 -4.91 -1.57
N GLU A 29 -1.61 -5.77 -0.54
CA GLU A 29 -2.60 -5.66 0.52
C GLU A 29 -1.91 -5.93 1.86
N GLN A 30 -1.74 -4.88 2.66
CA GLN A 30 -1.08 -4.94 3.96
C GLN A 30 -2.07 -4.58 5.06
N ASP A 31 -2.13 -5.40 6.10
CA ASP A 31 -2.86 -5.14 7.33
C ASP A 31 -1.89 -4.72 8.45
N VAL A 32 -1.73 -3.41 8.64
CA VAL A 32 -0.81 -2.84 9.65
C VAL A 32 -1.49 -2.81 11.01
N LYS A 33 -1.18 -3.80 11.85
CA LYS A 33 -1.82 -4.00 13.15
C LYS A 33 -1.17 -3.17 14.26
N PHE A 34 -1.89 -2.16 14.74
CA PHE A 34 -1.50 -1.37 15.91
C PHE A 34 -1.71 -2.11 17.24
N GLY A 35 -2.57 -3.14 17.26
CA GLY A 35 -2.94 -3.86 18.47
C GLY A 35 -3.87 -3.03 19.36
N GLN A 36 -3.77 -3.22 20.68
CA GLN A 36 -4.56 -2.47 21.65
C GLN A 36 -3.78 -1.24 22.13
N LEU A 37 -4.35 -0.05 21.93
CA LEU A 37 -3.79 1.21 22.37
C LEU A 37 -4.61 1.80 23.53
N SER A 38 -3.94 2.41 24.48
CA SER A 38 -4.58 3.08 25.62
C SER A 38 -5.04 4.48 25.23
N ARG A 39 -6.35 4.76 25.33
CA ARG A 39 -6.90 6.11 25.11
C ARG A 39 -6.20 7.18 25.96
N LYS A 40 -5.96 6.87 27.24
CA LYS A 40 -5.31 7.79 28.17
C LYS A 40 -3.88 8.16 27.74
N SER A 41 -3.16 7.21 27.13
CA SER A 41 -1.81 7.45 26.58
C SER A 41 -1.88 8.38 25.37
N LEU A 42 -2.80 8.11 24.44
CA LEU A 42 -3.01 8.96 23.26
C LEU A 42 -3.41 10.41 23.64
N GLU A 43 -4.31 10.56 24.60
CA GLU A 43 -4.75 11.86 25.12
C GLU A 43 -3.64 12.62 25.85
N SER A 44 -2.62 11.92 26.36
CA SER A 44 -1.41 12.54 26.93
C SER A 44 -0.39 13.00 25.89
N GLY A 45 -0.70 12.83 24.59
CA GLY A 45 0.14 13.24 23.47
C GLY A 45 1.14 12.18 23.02
N GLN A 46 1.03 10.94 23.49
CA GLN A 46 1.85 9.84 23.00
C GLN A 46 1.26 9.29 21.69
N ALA A 47 2.10 9.10 20.67
CA ALA A 47 1.74 8.42 19.43
C ALA A 47 2.23 6.97 19.46
N ALA A 48 1.52 6.09 18.76
CA ALA A 48 1.97 4.73 18.49
C ALA A 48 2.43 4.66 17.04
N GLU A 49 3.65 4.19 16.82
CA GLU A 49 4.26 4.10 15.49
C GLU A 49 4.31 2.64 15.03
N LYS A 50 4.08 2.44 13.73
CA LYS A 50 4.20 1.14 13.06
C LYS A 50 4.87 1.33 11.72
N GLU A 51 5.93 0.57 11.51
CA GLU A 51 6.60 0.50 10.23
C GLU A 51 5.83 -0.40 9.27
N PHE A 52 5.74 0.02 8.01
CA PHE A 52 5.32 -0.80 6.90
C PHE A 52 6.18 -0.45 5.69
N SER A 53 6.28 -1.36 4.73
CA SER A 53 7.12 -1.16 3.55
C SER A 53 6.38 -1.59 2.29
N ILE A 54 6.52 -0.84 1.20
CA ILE A 54 6.00 -1.22 -0.10
C ILE A 54 7.19 -1.72 -0.93
N LYS A 55 7.22 -3.02 -1.18
CA LYS A 55 8.33 -3.67 -1.87
C LYS A 55 8.05 -3.77 -3.36
N PHE A 56 8.87 -3.07 -4.13
CA PHE A 56 8.93 -3.19 -5.58
C PHE A 56 10.02 -4.19 -5.97
N THR A 57 9.74 -5.05 -6.94
CA THR A 57 10.69 -6.06 -7.42
C THR A 57 10.79 -6.02 -8.94
N ASN A 58 11.93 -6.48 -9.46
CA ASN A 58 12.19 -6.65 -10.88
C ASN A 58 11.83 -5.41 -11.72
N CYS A 59 12.30 -4.25 -11.29
CA CYS A 59 12.05 -2.97 -11.95
C CYS A 59 12.89 -2.83 -13.23
N ASN A 60 12.28 -2.30 -14.28
CA ASN A 60 12.96 -1.79 -15.47
C ASN A 60 12.54 -0.32 -15.68
N PHE A 61 13.50 0.58 -15.52
CA PHE A 61 13.27 2.01 -15.62
C PHE A 61 13.72 2.61 -16.96
N ASP A 62 14.38 1.87 -17.84
CA ASP A 62 15.09 2.46 -18.98
C ASP A 62 14.17 2.75 -20.18
N GLU A 63 13.12 1.94 -20.38
CA GLU A 63 12.31 1.99 -21.62
C GLU A 63 10.80 1.95 -21.37
N PHE A 64 10.33 2.53 -20.28
CA PHE A 64 8.92 2.45 -19.90
C PHE A 64 7.99 3.37 -20.71
N SER A 65 8.47 4.56 -21.10
CA SER A 65 7.67 5.53 -21.87
C SER A 65 8.42 6.02 -23.10
N LYS A 66 7.73 6.66 -24.05
CA LYS A 66 8.35 7.24 -25.26
C LYS A 66 8.02 8.72 -25.36
N ASP A 67 8.97 9.52 -25.85
CA ASP A 67 8.73 10.91 -26.20
C ASP A 67 7.94 11.06 -27.51
N ALA A 68 7.64 12.30 -27.90
CA ALA A 68 6.93 12.60 -29.15
C ALA A 68 7.69 12.16 -30.43
N SER A 69 8.99 11.91 -30.32
CA SER A 69 9.87 11.46 -31.39
C SER A 69 10.06 9.94 -31.40
N GLY A 70 9.46 9.21 -30.45
CA GLY A 70 9.52 7.75 -30.32
C GLY A 70 10.74 7.21 -29.57
N ASN A 71 11.56 8.08 -28.96
CA ASN A 71 12.72 7.64 -28.17
C ASN A 71 12.28 7.16 -26.78
N PRO A 72 12.94 6.13 -26.22
CA PRO A 72 12.69 5.70 -24.85
C PRO A 72 12.98 6.83 -23.86
N VAL A 73 12.07 7.01 -22.90
CA VAL A 73 12.20 7.95 -21.79
C VAL A 73 12.22 7.14 -20.50
N PRO A 74 13.31 7.22 -19.71
CA PRO A 74 13.43 6.48 -18.49
C PRO A 74 12.54 7.04 -17.38
N VAL A 75 12.09 6.17 -16.48
CA VAL A 75 11.35 6.53 -15.28
C VAL A 75 12.34 7.08 -14.25
N LYS A 76 12.18 8.36 -13.90
CA LYS A 76 13.08 9.06 -12.98
C LYS A 76 12.52 9.18 -11.56
N THR A 77 11.20 9.15 -11.43
CA THR A 77 10.49 9.38 -10.18
C THR A 77 9.31 8.44 -10.07
N MET A 78 9.05 8.00 -8.85
CA MET A 78 7.86 7.25 -8.48
C MET A 78 7.06 8.12 -7.51
N ASN A 79 5.78 8.30 -7.81
CA ASN A 79 4.88 9.06 -6.94
C ASN A 79 3.89 8.10 -6.31
N MET A 80 3.70 8.21 -5.00
CA MET A 80 2.72 7.44 -4.25
C MET A 80 1.66 8.39 -3.70
N VAL A 81 0.40 7.98 -3.77
CA VAL A 81 -0.73 8.75 -3.27
C VAL A 81 -1.53 7.87 -2.33
N PHE A 82 -1.62 8.28 -1.07
CA PHE A 82 -2.50 7.65 -0.09
C PHE A 82 -3.85 8.35 -0.11
N THR A 83 -4.91 7.58 -0.32
CA THR A 83 -6.28 8.09 -0.32
C THR A 83 -7.09 7.44 0.79
N GLY A 84 -7.94 8.21 1.45
CA GLY A 84 -8.85 7.70 2.46
C GLY A 84 -9.82 8.77 2.93
N GLN A 85 -10.66 8.42 3.90
CA GLN A 85 -11.48 9.41 4.59
C GLN A 85 -10.55 10.29 5.42
N ASN A 86 -10.53 11.59 5.14
CA ASN A 86 -9.73 12.52 5.90
C ASN A 86 -10.33 12.70 7.30
N TYR A 87 -9.46 12.78 8.29
CA TYR A 87 -9.80 13.26 9.62
C TYR A 87 -10.21 14.75 9.52
N ALA A 88 -11.02 15.20 10.48
CA ALA A 88 -11.58 16.55 10.48
C ALA A 88 -10.59 17.62 11.02
N ASP A 89 -9.30 17.50 10.71
CA ASP A 89 -8.32 18.53 10.97
C ASP A 89 -8.29 19.56 9.84
N ALA A 90 -7.91 20.80 10.16
CA ALA A 90 -7.88 21.89 9.18
C ALA A 90 -6.91 21.63 8.01
N GLY A 91 -5.89 20.81 8.23
CA GLY A 91 -4.88 20.47 7.23
C GLY A 91 -5.21 19.23 6.38
N LYS A 92 -6.21 18.44 6.79
CA LYS A 92 -6.51 17.12 6.21
C LYS A 92 -5.26 16.24 6.11
N THR A 93 -4.39 16.30 7.11
CA THR A 93 -3.10 15.58 7.09
C THR A 93 -3.21 14.19 7.70
N LEU A 94 -4.36 13.86 8.29
CA LEU A 94 -4.60 12.58 8.97
C LEU A 94 -5.75 11.82 8.29
N LEU A 95 -5.68 10.50 8.36
CA LEU A 95 -6.77 9.61 7.95
C LEU A 95 -7.68 9.31 9.16
N ALA A 96 -8.99 9.39 8.95
CA ALA A 96 -9.99 9.03 9.96
C ALA A 96 -9.99 7.52 10.19
N THR A 97 -10.08 7.10 11.46
CA THR A 97 -10.07 5.68 11.85
C THR A 97 -11.47 5.07 12.00
N SER A 98 -12.52 5.88 11.90
CA SER A 98 -13.91 5.44 11.87
C SER A 98 -14.77 6.35 11.00
N THR A 99 -15.88 5.83 10.48
CA THR A 99 -16.87 6.64 9.75
C THR A 99 -17.36 7.79 10.62
N GLY A 100 -17.21 9.01 10.13
CA GLY A 100 -17.58 10.22 10.89
C GLY A 100 -16.62 10.56 12.04
N ASN A 101 -15.48 9.86 12.16
CA ASN A 101 -14.42 10.16 13.12
C ASN A 101 -14.90 10.24 14.58
N THR A 102 -15.84 9.39 14.96
CA THR A 102 -16.49 9.39 16.28
C THR A 102 -15.55 9.08 17.44
N ASN A 103 -14.40 8.46 17.16
CA ASN A 103 -13.41 8.11 18.16
C ASN A 103 -12.35 9.20 18.38
N ASN A 104 -12.37 10.26 17.55
CA ASN A 104 -11.43 11.38 17.55
C ASN A 104 -9.95 10.94 17.41
N LEU A 105 -9.69 9.93 16.60
CA LEU A 105 -8.34 9.40 16.34
C LEU A 105 -8.01 9.47 14.85
N GLY A 106 -6.82 9.98 14.55
CA GLY A 106 -6.26 10.06 13.21
C GLY A 106 -5.03 9.17 13.03
N ILE A 107 -4.78 8.71 11.81
CA ILE A 107 -3.54 8.05 11.39
C ILE A 107 -2.75 9.01 10.52
N ALA A 108 -1.49 9.25 10.87
CA ALA A 108 -0.52 9.90 10.00
C ALA A 108 0.28 8.85 9.22
N ILE A 109 0.66 9.17 8.00
CA ILE A 109 1.58 8.38 7.17
C ILE A 109 2.77 9.29 6.88
N ASP A 110 3.98 8.88 7.25
CA ASP A 110 5.20 9.67 7.15
C ASP A 110 6.36 8.84 6.59
N GLY A 111 7.34 9.51 5.96
CA GLY A 111 8.57 8.89 5.45
C GLY A 111 8.62 8.58 3.95
N PHE A 112 7.88 9.31 3.09
CA PHE A 112 7.81 9.07 1.64
C PHE A 112 8.02 10.35 0.82
#